data_AF-A0AAW0GQC6-F1
#
_entry.id   AF-A0AAW0GQC6-F1
#
_cell.length_a   1.000
_cell.length_b   1.000
_cell.length_c   1.000
_cell.angle_alpha   90.00
_cell.angle_beta   90.00
_cell.angle_gamma   90.00
#
_symmetry.space_group_name_H-M   'P 1'
#
loop_
_entity.id
_entity.type
_entity.pdbx_description
1 polymer ?
#
loop_
_entity_poly.entity_id
_entity_poly.type
_entity_poly.pdbx_seq_one_letter_code
_entity_poly.pdbx_strand_id
1 'polypeptide(L)'
;MIPSSSSSTFSSTFHTPYTFPPPAETDPAKLFPHIDEETMSAILRHDLPAAELYKLDTRRISESSWHIVNFPDNPVSFRSVPSAHEIYHNLDALMVPLNTYFSILSMHALGDGQPITVPHYFFKYSSHLVKIAEQYEWSAVLVYHFAFFARRCTEMLHGDYSGWAKIDVDLMEEILIQHRKAKPTQAKPNQMKPRKK
;
A
#
# COMPACT_ATOMS: atom_id res chain seq x y z
N MET A 1 75.95 22.96 13.92
CA MET A 1 74.61 23.31 14.44
C MET A 1 73.58 22.67 13.51
N ILE A 2 72.93 21.60 13.97
CA ILE A 2 71.91 20.84 13.23
C ILE A 2 70.66 20.86 14.13
N PRO A 3 69.48 21.31 13.68
CA PRO A 3 68.25 21.04 14.39
C PRO A 3 67.60 19.77 13.85
N SER A 4 67.42 18.84 14.79
CA SER A 4 66.35 17.86 14.99
C SER A 4 65.32 17.68 13.88
N SER A 5 65.30 16.48 13.29
CA SER A 5 64.11 15.94 12.63
C SER A 5 63.19 15.32 13.68
N SER A 6 62.09 15.98 14.00
CA SER A 6 60.99 15.38 14.77
C SER A 6 60.09 14.60 13.82
N SER A 7 60.12 13.28 13.93
CA SER A 7 59.16 12.37 13.32
C SER A 7 57.79 12.57 13.97
N SER A 8 56.85 13.20 13.27
CA SER A 8 55.44 13.20 13.67
C SER A 8 54.79 11.91 13.18
N THR A 9 54.73 10.91 14.04
CA THR A 9 53.80 9.79 13.89
C THR A 9 52.38 10.34 13.97
N PHE A 10 51.73 10.49 12.82
CA PHE A 10 50.30 10.74 12.75
C PHE A 10 49.59 9.42 13.08
N SER A 11 49.16 9.26 14.33
CA SER A 11 48.20 8.22 14.70
C SER A 11 46.90 8.52 13.96
N SER A 12 46.70 7.83 12.83
CA SER A 12 45.44 7.82 12.12
C SER A 12 44.45 7.00 12.94
N THR A 13 43.78 7.67 13.88
CA THR A 13 42.59 7.12 14.54
C THR A 13 41.53 6.97 13.46
N PHE A 14 41.40 5.76 12.91
CA PHE A 14 40.30 5.40 12.04
C PHE A 14 39.01 5.77 12.77
N HIS A 15 38.35 6.82 12.30
CA HIS A 15 36.97 7.06 12.66
C HIS A 15 36.22 5.88 12.09
N THR A 16 35.69 5.05 12.98
CA THR A 16 34.61 4.12 12.62
C THR A 16 33.58 4.93 11.82
N PRO A 17 33.22 4.51 10.60
CA PRO A 17 32.07 5.12 9.94
C PRO A 17 30.92 5.02 10.93
N TYR A 18 30.16 6.10 11.08
CA TYR A 18 28.95 6.14 11.89
C TYR A 18 28.11 4.89 11.59
N THR A 19 28.26 3.85 12.41
CA THR A 19 27.27 2.80 12.54
C THR A 19 26.08 3.54 13.09
N PHE A 20 25.09 3.76 12.25
CA PHE A 20 23.75 3.96 12.72
C PHE A 20 23.38 2.68 13.47
N PRO A 21 22.99 2.76 14.75
CA PRO A 21 21.88 1.90 15.11
C PRO A 21 20.79 2.70 15.87
N PRO A 22 19.60 2.11 16.02
CA PRO A 22 19.50 1.20 17.15
C PRO A 22 19.15 -0.23 16.75
N PRO A 23 19.62 -1.22 17.54
CA PRO A 23 18.95 -2.50 17.67
C PRO A 23 17.63 -2.22 18.41
N ALA A 24 16.57 -2.13 17.64
CA ALA A 24 15.30 -2.65 18.07
C ALA A 24 14.78 -3.36 16.83
N GLU A 25 14.83 -4.68 16.85
CA GLU A 25 13.81 -5.48 16.19
C GLU A 25 12.48 -4.85 16.60
N THR A 26 12.02 -3.88 15.82
CA THR A 26 10.78 -3.18 16.10
C THR A 26 9.75 -4.13 15.56
N ASP A 27 9.46 -5.12 16.41
CA ASP A 27 8.51 -6.17 16.15
C ASP A 27 7.25 -5.51 15.59
N PRO A 28 6.92 -5.74 14.31
CA PRO A 28 5.76 -5.13 13.67
C PRO A 28 4.49 -5.34 14.49
N ALA A 29 4.38 -6.44 15.25
CA ALA A 29 3.26 -6.71 16.13
C ALA A 29 3.07 -5.64 17.23
N LYS A 30 4.15 -5.01 17.70
CA LYS A 30 4.08 -3.92 18.71
C LYS A 30 3.58 -2.61 18.12
N LEU A 31 3.88 -2.35 16.85
CA LEU A 31 3.43 -1.14 16.15
C LEU A 31 2.01 -1.28 15.61
N PHE A 32 1.60 -2.50 15.31
CA PHE A 32 0.26 -2.81 14.81
C PHE A 32 -0.45 -3.84 15.69
N PRO A 33 -0.73 -3.52 16.96
CA PRO A 33 -1.31 -4.47 17.92
C PRO A 33 -2.75 -4.89 17.59
N HIS A 34 -3.38 -4.23 16.61
CA HIS A 34 -4.73 -4.53 16.14
C HIS A 34 -4.76 -5.54 14.98
N ILE A 35 -3.59 -5.89 14.42
CA ILE A 35 -3.46 -6.88 13.36
C ILE A 35 -3.18 -8.21 14.01
N ASP A 36 -3.98 -9.23 13.66
CA ASP A 36 -3.77 -10.58 14.16
C ASP A 36 -2.46 -11.19 13.62
N GLU A 37 -1.91 -12.15 14.37
CA GLU A 37 -0.61 -12.76 14.06
C GLU A 37 -0.61 -13.52 12.72
N GLU A 38 -1.74 -14.10 12.33
CA GLU A 38 -1.89 -14.81 11.06
C GLU A 38 -1.80 -13.84 9.88
N THR A 39 -2.55 -12.74 9.93
CA THR A 39 -2.50 -11.67 8.94
C THR A 39 -1.13 -11.01 8.89
N MET A 40 -0.49 -10.76 10.04
CA MET A 40 0.87 -10.20 10.07
C MET A 40 1.84 -11.15 9.36
N SER A 41 1.84 -12.43 9.73
CA SER A 41 2.70 -13.44 9.13
C SER A 41 2.45 -13.58 7.62
N ALA A 42 1.19 -13.44 7.20
CA ALA A 42 0.80 -13.48 5.81
C ALA A 42 1.39 -12.31 4.98
N ILE A 43 1.43 -11.12 5.57
CA ILE A 43 2.08 -9.95 4.95
C ILE A 43 3.58 -10.18 4.79
N LEU A 44 4.25 -10.65 5.85
CA LEU A 44 5.70 -10.85 5.85
C LEU A 44 6.12 -11.94 4.85
N ARG A 45 5.28 -12.95 4.63
CA ARG A 45 5.48 -14.00 3.61
C ARG A 45 4.98 -13.62 2.21
N HIS A 46 4.42 -12.42 2.04
CA HIS A 46 3.82 -11.95 0.79
C HIS A 46 2.69 -12.86 0.27
N ASP A 47 1.97 -13.54 1.17
CA ASP A 47 0.89 -14.47 0.83
C ASP A 47 -0.53 -13.87 1.08
N LEU A 48 -0.62 -12.70 1.72
CA LEU A 48 -1.90 -12.02 1.97
C LEU A 48 -2.60 -11.66 0.64
N PRO A 49 -3.82 -12.15 0.38
CA PRO A 49 -4.56 -11.75 -0.82
C PRO A 49 -4.98 -10.29 -0.76
N ALA A 50 -4.96 -9.60 -1.91
CA ALA A 50 -5.39 -8.20 -2.00
C ALA A 50 -6.83 -7.98 -1.50
N ALA A 51 -7.70 -8.97 -1.70
CA ALA A 51 -9.08 -8.93 -1.22
C ALA A 51 -9.17 -8.85 0.31
N GLU A 52 -8.16 -9.31 1.04
CA GLU A 52 -8.14 -9.35 2.51
C GLU A 52 -7.44 -8.16 3.17
N LEU A 53 -6.92 -7.20 2.39
CA LEU A 53 -6.29 -5.98 2.91
C LEU A 53 -7.16 -5.24 3.94
N TYR A 54 -8.48 -5.30 3.84
CA TYR A 54 -9.42 -4.67 4.77
C TYR A 54 -9.20 -5.07 6.24
N LYS A 55 -8.58 -6.22 6.50
CA LYS A 55 -8.16 -6.65 7.85
C LYS A 55 -7.19 -5.65 8.49
N LEU A 56 -6.55 -4.78 7.70
CA LEU A 56 -5.60 -3.76 8.14
C LEU A 56 -6.26 -2.38 8.33
N ASP A 57 -7.56 -2.24 8.06
CA ASP A 57 -8.28 -0.97 8.24
C ASP A 57 -8.71 -0.83 9.70
N THR A 58 -7.98 -0.01 10.44
CA THR A 58 -8.26 0.29 11.86
C THR A 58 -9.64 0.91 12.08
N ARG A 59 -10.18 1.64 11.09
CA ARG A 59 -11.53 2.21 11.17
C ARG A 59 -12.56 1.10 11.20
N ARG A 60 -12.35 0.07 10.39
CA ARG A 60 -13.22 -1.10 10.34
C ARG A 60 -13.02 -1.99 11.56
N ILE A 61 -11.80 -2.19 12.04
CA ILE A 61 -11.56 -2.95 13.28
C ILE A 61 -12.27 -2.30 14.48
N SER A 62 -12.30 -0.96 14.54
CA SER A 62 -13.08 -0.24 15.56
C SER A 62 -14.59 -0.36 15.37
N GLU A 63 -15.06 -0.41 14.12
CA GLU A 63 -16.48 -0.57 13.77
C GLU A 63 -16.96 -2.03 13.80
N SER A 64 -16.04 -2.99 14.01
CA SER A 64 -16.37 -4.40 13.90
C SER A 64 -15.42 -5.35 14.66
N SER A 65 -15.74 -5.94 15.81
CA SER A 65 -17.05 -6.33 16.33
C SER A 65 -18.10 -6.56 15.24
N TRP A 66 -17.75 -7.26 14.14
CA TRP A 66 -18.76 -7.80 13.24
C TRP A 66 -19.53 -8.82 14.07
N HIS A 67 -20.55 -8.33 14.78
CA HIS A 67 -21.06 -8.93 15.99
C HIS A 67 -21.33 -10.43 15.84
N ILE A 68 -20.51 -11.24 16.52
CA ILE A 68 -20.96 -12.51 17.06
C ILE A 68 -22.01 -12.12 18.12
N VAL A 69 -23.26 -11.93 17.70
CA VAL A 69 -24.36 -11.99 18.64
C VAL A 69 -24.67 -13.47 18.80
N ASN A 70 -24.06 -14.09 19.81
CA ASN A 70 -24.54 -15.36 20.31
C ASN A 70 -25.87 -15.10 21.01
N PHE A 71 -26.98 -15.15 20.26
CA PHE A 71 -28.28 -15.37 20.85
C PHE A 71 -28.36 -16.86 21.23
N PRO A 72 -28.69 -17.20 22.49
CA PRO A 72 -28.65 -18.58 22.96
C PRO A 72 -29.68 -19.52 22.28
N ASP A 73 -30.58 -19.00 21.43
CA ASP A 73 -31.73 -19.76 20.95
C ASP A 73 -31.90 -19.86 19.41
N ASN A 74 -30.95 -19.41 18.58
CA ASN A 74 -31.02 -19.67 17.12
C ASN A 74 -29.66 -19.61 16.40
N PRO A 75 -29.02 -20.74 16.06
CA PRO A 75 -27.71 -20.76 15.41
C PRO A 75 -27.86 -20.72 13.89
N VAL A 76 -28.26 -19.59 13.31
CA VAL A 76 -28.01 -19.33 11.88
C VAL A 76 -27.75 -17.84 11.66
N SER A 77 -26.47 -17.49 11.54
CA SER A 77 -26.06 -16.24 10.87
C SER A 77 -24.99 -16.59 9.84
N PHE A 78 -25.42 -17.10 8.69
CA PHE A 78 -24.59 -17.05 7.48
C PHE A 78 -24.68 -15.63 6.93
N ARG A 79 -23.96 -14.68 7.53
CA ARG A 79 -23.58 -13.49 6.76
C ARG A 79 -22.49 -13.94 5.80
N SER A 80 -22.82 -13.98 4.52
CA SER A 80 -21.83 -14.14 3.46
C SER A 80 -20.72 -13.13 3.67
N VAL A 81 -19.46 -13.57 3.57
CA VAL A 81 -18.30 -12.67 3.54
C VAL A 81 -18.60 -11.59 2.51
N PRO A 82 -18.59 -10.30 2.88
CA PRO A 82 -18.90 -9.23 1.94
C PRO A 82 -18.00 -9.33 0.72
N SER A 83 -18.57 -9.13 -0.47
CA SER A 83 -17.76 -9.13 -1.69
C SER A 83 -16.73 -8.02 -1.63
N ALA A 84 -15.60 -8.19 -2.32
CA ALA A 84 -14.57 -7.16 -2.40
C ALA A 84 -15.11 -5.77 -2.80
N HIS A 85 -16.12 -5.71 -3.67
CA HIS A 85 -16.76 -4.46 -4.08
C HIS A 85 -17.57 -3.78 -2.97
N GLU A 86 -18.14 -4.56 -2.02
CA GLU A 86 -18.84 -4.02 -0.85
C GLU A 86 -17.85 -3.50 0.19
N ILE A 87 -16.68 -4.15 0.31
CA ILE A 87 -15.62 -3.76 1.23
C ILE A 87 -14.94 -2.48 0.72
N TYR A 88 -14.40 -2.55 -0.49
CA TYR A 88 -13.66 -1.47 -1.16
C TYR A 88 -14.61 -0.68 -2.07
N HIS A 89 -15.54 0.05 -1.47
CA HIS A 89 -16.56 0.81 -2.19
C HIS A 89 -16.02 2.11 -2.82
N ASN A 90 -14.84 2.58 -2.39
CA ASN A 90 -14.14 3.73 -2.97
C ASN A 90 -12.62 3.66 -2.72
N LEU A 91 -11.89 4.62 -3.30
CA LEU A 91 -10.43 4.72 -3.17
C LEU A 91 -9.98 4.81 -1.71
N ASP A 92 -10.67 5.56 -0.87
CA ASP A 92 -10.30 5.76 0.53
C ASP A 92 -10.42 4.46 1.36
N ALA A 93 -11.45 3.65 1.09
CA ALA A 93 -11.63 2.33 1.69
C ALA A 93 -10.50 1.35 1.32
N LEU A 94 -9.82 1.56 0.19
CA LEU A 94 -8.66 0.78 -0.24
C LEU A 94 -7.33 1.36 0.27
N MET A 95 -7.17 2.68 0.19
CA MET A 95 -5.91 3.36 0.47
C MET A 95 -5.49 3.23 1.93
N VAL A 96 -6.43 3.28 2.87
CA VAL A 96 -6.11 3.17 4.31
C VAL A 96 -5.45 1.82 4.64
N PRO A 97 -6.07 0.65 4.40
CA PRO A 97 -5.43 -0.62 4.66
C PRO A 97 -4.16 -0.85 3.82
N LEU A 98 -4.13 -0.34 2.57
CA LEU A 98 -2.95 -0.44 1.71
C LEU A 98 -1.75 0.34 2.27
N ASN A 99 -1.97 1.52 2.85
CA ASN A 99 -0.91 2.30 3.50
C ASN A 99 -0.37 1.59 4.74
N THR A 100 -1.24 0.93 5.52
CA THR A 100 -0.81 0.07 6.64
C THR A 100 0.07 -1.08 6.15
N TYR A 101 -0.38 -1.78 5.10
CA TYR A 101 0.39 -2.85 4.44
C TYR A 101 1.80 -2.37 4.02
N PHE A 102 1.88 -1.24 3.31
CA PHE A 102 3.17 -0.67 2.90
C PHE A 102 4.05 -0.22 4.06
N SER A 103 3.46 0.23 5.16
CA SER A 103 4.22 0.61 6.36
C SER A 103 4.87 -0.61 7.02
N ILE A 104 4.12 -1.71 7.15
CA ILE A 104 4.64 -3.00 7.65
C ILE A 104 5.79 -3.48 6.76
N LEU A 105 5.56 -3.54 5.44
CA LEU A 105 6.57 -3.98 4.49
C LEU A 105 7.82 -3.10 4.49
N SER A 106 7.67 -1.79 4.61
CA SER A 106 8.81 -0.88 4.63
C SER A 106 9.75 -1.15 5.81
N MET A 107 9.19 -1.45 6.98
CA MET A 107 9.98 -1.77 8.17
C MET A 107 10.61 -3.15 8.07
N HIS A 108 9.84 -4.15 7.62
CA HIS A 108 10.34 -5.51 7.42
C HIS A 108 11.47 -5.55 6.39
N ALA A 109 11.25 -4.97 5.21
CA ALA A 109 12.22 -4.90 4.13
C ALA A 109 13.52 -4.22 4.59
N LEU A 110 13.42 -3.11 5.33
CA LEU A 110 14.60 -2.43 5.87
C LEU A 110 15.37 -3.30 6.87
N GLY A 111 14.66 -4.05 7.73
CA GLY A 111 15.25 -5.03 8.64
C GLY A 111 15.97 -6.16 7.91
N ASP A 112 15.43 -6.59 6.77
CA ASP A 112 16.01 -7.63 5.89
C ASP A 112 17.14 -7.10 4.98
N GLY A 113 17.57 -5.85 5.16
CA GLY A 113 18.66 -5.25 4.39
C GLY A 113 18.28 -4.77 3.00
N GLN A 114 16.98 -4.63 2.71
CA GLN A 114 16.52 -4.03 1.46
C GLN A 114 16.89 -2.53 1.39
N PRO A 115 16.98 -1.98 0.17
CA PRO A 115 17.28 -0.56 -0.01
C PRO A 115 16.25 0.36 0.67
N ILE A 116 16.71 1.50 1.19
CA ILE A 116 15.85 2.57 1.73
C ILE A 116 14.87 3.17 0.70
N THR A 117 14.97 2.77 -0.57
CA THR A 117 14.09 3.19 -1.66
C THR A 117 12.79 2.40 -1.73
N VAL A 118 12.61 1.32 -0.96
CA VAL A 118 11.37 0.53 -0.97
C VAL A 118 10.10 1.39 -0.72
N PRO A 119 10.06 2.28 0.30
CA PRO A 119 8.90 3.16 0.50
C PRO A 119 8.60 4.07 -0.71
N HIS A 120 9.62 4.46 -1.47
CA HIS A 120 9.42 5.28 -2.67
C HIS A 120 8.67 4.51 -3.77
N TYR A 121 8.87 3.19 -3.88
CA TYR A 121 8.13 2.38 -4.85
C TYR A 121 6.66 2.28 -4.49
N PHE A 122 6.34 2.10 -3.20
CA PHE A 122 4.97 2.10 -2.70
C PHE A 122 4.28 3.45 -2.93
N PHE A 123 4.97 4.56 -2.68
CA PHE A 123 4.43 5.90 -2.96
C PHE A 123 4.09 6.11 -4.44
N LYS A 124 4.94 5.61 -5.35
CA LYS A 124 4.67 5.65 -6.80
C LYS A 124 3.41 4.87 -7.16
N TYR A 125 3.23 3.69 -6.58
CA TYR A 125 2.02 2.92 -6.77
C TYR A 125 0.77 3.65 -6.26
N SER A 126 0.80 4.16 -5.03
CA SER A 126 -0.29 4.94 -4.44
C SER A 126 -0.70 6.13 -5.32
N SER A 127 0.29 6.87 -5.83
CA SER A 127 0.05 7.99 -6.75
C SER A 127 -0.58 7.54 -8.07
N HIS A 128 -0.14 6.41 -8.61
CA HIS A 128 -0.73 5.81 -9.81
C HIS A 128 -2.19 5.39 -9.57
N LEU A 129 -2.46 4.76 -8.43
CA LEU A 129 -3.79 4.31 -8.04
C LEU A 129 -4.79 5.47 -7.95
N VAL A 130 -4.39 6.59 -7.33
CA VAL A 130 -5.17 7.84 -7.31
C VAL A 130 -5.47 8.31 -8.73
N LYS A 131 -4.46 8.36 -9.59
CA LYS A 131 -4.60 8.82 -10.98
C LYS A 131 -5.57 7.95 -11.79
N ILE A 132 -5.49 6.62 -11.68
CA ILE A 132 -6.41 5.74 -12.42
C ILE A 132 -7.82 5.76 -11.82
N ALA A 133 -7.96 5.95 -10.49
CA ALA A 133 -9.27 6.12 -9.85
C ALA A 133 -10.02 7.37 -10.36
N GLU A 134 -9.32 8.43 -10.74
CA GLU A 134 -9.92 9.60 -11.36
C GLU A 134 -10.37 9.36 -12.81
N GLN A 135 -9.63 8.52 -13.55
CA GLN A 135 -9.78 8.37 -15.01
C GLN A 135 -10.69 7.20 -15.43
N TYR A 136 -10.79 6.17 -14.60
CA TYR A 136 -11.46 4.91 -14.92
C TYR A 136 -12.55 4.59 -13.90
N GLU A 137 -13.48 3.72 -14.29
CA GLU A 137 -14.52 3.20 -13.41
C GLU A 137 -13.90 2.47 -12.21
N TRP A 138 -14.48 2.68 -11.03
CA TRP A 138 -13.92 2.17 -9.78
C TRP A 138 -13.86 0.63 -9.75
N SER A 139 -14.86 -0.05 -10.29
CA SER A 139 -14.88 -1.52 -10.41
C SER A 139 -13.66 -2.03 -11.18
N ALA A 140 -13.34 -1.42 -12.33
CA ALA A 140 -12.17 -1.80 -13.14
C ALA A 140 -10.85 -1.48 -12.42
N VAL A 141 -10.77 -0.35 -11.70
CA VAL A 141 -9.60 0.00 -10.89
C VAL A 141 -9.37 -1.02 -9.77
N LEU A 142 -10.42 -1.52 -9.14
CA LEU A 142 -10.30 -2.55 -8.11
C LEU A 142 -9.79 -3.88 -8.67
N VAL A 143 -10.30 -4.31 -9.83
CA VAL A 143 -9.81 -5.53 -10.51
C VAL A 143 -8.35 -5.37 -10.94
N TYR A 144 -7.98 -4.20 -11.49
CA TYR A 144 -6.59 -3.87 -11.80
C TYR A 144 -5.71 -3.93 -10.54
N HIS A 145 -6.17 -3.36 -9.42
CA HIS A 145 -5.42 -3.41 -8.16
C HIS A 145 -5.16 -4.85 -7.72
N PHE A 146 -6.16 -5.72 -7.74
CA PHE A 146 -6.00 -7.12 -7.31
C PHE A 146 -5.01 -7.89 -8.18
N ALA A 147 -5.11 -7.75 -9.51
CA ALA A 147 -4.19 -8.41 -10.42
C ALA A 147 -2.76 -7.85 -10.31
N PHE A 148 -2.62 -6.52 -10.18
CA PHE A 148 -1.33 -5.86 -9.96
C PHE A 148 -0.69 -6.35 -8.66
N PHE A 149 -1.45 -6.33 -7.56
CA PHE A 149 -0.99 -6.74 -6.24
C PHE A 149 -0.49 -8.18 -6.24
N ALA A 150 -1.24 -9.12 -6.82
CA ALA A 150 -0.84 -10.52 -6.91
C ALA A 150 0.51 -10.71 -7.61
N ARG A 151 0.74 -9.99 -8.73
CA ARG A 151 2.04 -10.01 -9.44
C ARG A 151 3.16 -9.47 -8.55
N ARG A 152 2.93 -8.38 -7.83
CA ARG A 152 3.93 -7.80 -6.92
C ARG A 152 4.25 -8.72 -5.74
N CYS A 153 3.28 -9.43 -5.18
CA CYS A 153 3.54 -10.44 -4.15
C CYS A 153 4.52 -11.51 -4.66
N THR A 154 4.35 -12.00 -5.89
CA THR A 154 5.27 -12.97 -6.49
C THR A 154 6.69 -12.42 -6.68
N GLU A 155 6.83 -11.15 -7.06
CA GLU A 155 8.14 -10.49 -7.17
C GLU A 155 8.81 -10.31 -5.80
N MET A 156 8.04 -9.89 -4.79
CA MET A 156 8.56 -9.69 -3.43
C MET A 156 9.02 -10.99 -2.77
N LEU A 157 8.48 -12.17 -3.14
CA LEU A 157 9.03 -13.46 -2.72
C LEU A 157 10.52 -13.64 -3.07
N HIS A 158 10.99 -12.92 -4.10
CA HIS A 158 12.38 -12.91 -4.53
C HIS A 158 13.15 -11.67 -4.05
N GLY A 159 12.54 -10.88 -3.16
CA GLY A 159 13.10 -9.62 -2.66
C GLY A 159 13.05 -8.46 -3.66
N ASP A 160 12.31 -8.57 -4.77
CA ASP A 160 12.16 -7.48 -5.73
C ASP A 160 10.91 -6.63 -5.43
N TYR A 161 11.14 -5.44 -4.88
CA TYR A 161 10.08 -4.45 -4.62
C TYR A 161 9.93 -3.44 -5.76
N SER A 162 10.82 -3.45 -6.77
CA SER A 162 10.87 -2.41 -7.81
C SER A 162 9.63 -2.40 -8.70
N GLY A 163 8.90 -3.53 -8.79
CA GLY A 163 7.66 -3.63 -9.55
C GLY A 163 6.56 -2.69 -9.08
N TRP A 164 6.53 -2.32 -7.79
CA TRP A 164 5.57 -1.34 -7.27
C TRP A 164 5.74 0.04 -7.90
N ALA A 165 6.95 0.38 -8.34
CA ALA A 165 7.22 1.64 -9.02
C ALA A 165 6.86 1.64 -10.52
N LYS A 166 6.51 0.49 -11.09
CA LYS A 166 6.26 0.31 -12.52
C LYS A 166 4.76 0.39 -12.81
N ILE A 167 4.43 0.98 -13.95
CA ILE A 167 3.08 0.90 -14.52
C ILE A 167 3.01 -0.40 -15.33
N ASP A 168 2.02 -1.24 -15.03
CA ASP A 168 1.79 -2.49 -15.74
C ASP A 168 0.89 -2.20 -16.94
N VAL A 169 1.51 -1.87 -18.08
CA VAL A 169 0.81 -1.42 -19.29
C VAL A 169 -0.11 -2.51 -19.82
N ASP A 170 0.34 -3.76 -19.85
CA ASP A 170 -0.46 -4.90 -20.31
C ASP A 170 -1.73 -5.01 -19.47
N LEU A 171 -1.61 -4.90 -18.14
CA LEU A 171 -2.76 -4.94 -17.24
C LEU A 171 -3.68 -3.72 -17.40
N MET A 172 -3.13 -2.54 -17.70
CA MET A 172 -3.94 -1.36 -18.02
C MET A 172 -4.74 -1.56 -19.32
N GLU A 173 -4.12 -2.12 -20.35
CA GLU A 173 -4.77 -2.38 -21.65
C GLU A 173 -5.89 -3.42 -21.51
N GLU A 174 -5.62 -4.49 -20.78
CA GLU A 174 -6.58 -5.57 -20.56
C GLU A 174 -7.79 -5.13 -19.73
N ILE A 175 -7.57 -4.35 -18.66
CA ILE A 175 -8.61 -4.10 -17.64
C ILE A 175 -9.17 -2.68 -17.70
N LEU A 176 -8.33 -1.65 -17.91
CA LEU A 176 -8.74 -0.26 -17.67
C LEU A 176 -9.24 0.45 -18.93
N ILE A 177 -8.62 0.24 -20.09
CA ILE A 177 -8.86 1.08 -21.28
C ILE A 177 -10.35 1.13 -21.68
N GLN A 178 -11.05 0.00 -21.59
CA GLN A 178 -12.46 -0.11 -21.95
C GLN A 178 -13.41 0.59 -20.95
N HIS A 179 -12.92 0.87 -19.75
CA HIS A 179 -13.66 1.40 -18.60
C HIS A 179 -13.32 2.86 -18.29
N ARG A 180 -12.92 3.63 -19.31
CA ARG A 180 -12.59 5.05 -19.13
C ARG A 180 -13.85 5.87 -18.85
N LYS A 181 -13.81 6.69 -17.80
CA LYS A 181 -14.90 7.62 -17.48
C LYS A 181 -15.13 8.60 -18.62
N ALA A 182 -16.40 8.87 -18.94
CA ALA A 182 -16.76 9.94 -19.85
C ALA A 182 -16.33 11.29 -19.28
N LYS A 183 -15.68 12.13 -20.10
CA LYS A 183 -15.42 13.51 -19.69
C LYS A 183 -16.76 14.24 -19.55
N PRO A 184 -16.98 15.05 -18.50
CA PRO A 184 -18.16 15.89 -18.44
C PRO A 184 -18.17 16.83 -19.64
N THR A 185 -19.12 16.64 -20.55
CA THR A 185 -19.36 17.55 -21.66
C THR A 185 -19.76 18.91 -21.08
N GLN A 186 -18.91 19.93 -21.23
CA GLN A 186 -19.29 21.30 -20.90
C GLN A 186 -20.54 21.67 -21.72
N ALA A 187 -21.68 21.80 -21.04
CA ALA A 187 -22.90 22.27 -21.65
C ALA A 187 -22.66 23.69 -22.20
N LYS A 188 -22.81 23.88 -23.51
CA LYS A 188 -22.75 25.20 -24.14
C LYS A 188 -23.83 26.10 -23.50
N PRO A 189 -23.52 27.33 -23.08
CA PRO A 189 -24.53 28.25 -22.56
C PRO A 189 -25.56 28.54 -23.66
N ASN A 190 -26.82 28.25 -23.34
CA ASN A 190 -27.95 28.39 -24.24
C ASN A 190 -28.11 29.88 -24.57
N GLN A 191 -27.90 30.27 -25.84
CA GLN A 191 -28.14 31.63 -26.30
C GLN A 191 -29.64 31.91 -26.27
N MET A 192 -30.09 32.64 -25.25
CA MET A 192 -31.45 33.12 -25.11
C MET A 192 -31.71 34.21 -26.17
N LYS A 193 -32.46 33.87 -27.22
CA LYS A 193 -32.93 34.85 -28.22
C LYS A 193 -33.92 35.82 -27.58
N PRO A 194 -33.77 37.14 -27.78
CA PRO A 194 -34.69 38.12 -27.21
C PRO A 194 -36.05 38.08 -27.94
N ARG A 195 -37.11 38.04 -27.15
CA ARG A 195 -38.51 38.12 -27.60
C ARG A 195 -38.80 39.57 -28.01
N LYS A 196 -39.10 39.79 -29.30
CA LYS A 196 -39.52 41.10 -29.82
C LYS A 196 -40.86 41.50 -29.18
N LYS A 197 -40.94 42.76 -28.72
CA LYS A 197 -42.19 43.44 -28.35
C LYS A 197 -42.90 43.94 -29.60
#